data_AF-A0A930UDW8-F1
#
_entry.id   AF-A0A930UDW8-F1
#
_cell.length_a   1.000
_cell.length_b   1.000
_cell.length_c   1.000
_cell.angle_alpha   90.00
_cell.angle_beta   90.00
_cell.angle_gamma   90.00
#
_symmetry.space_group_name_H-M   'P 1'
#
loop_
_entity.id
_entity.type
_entity.pdbx_description
1 polymer ?
#
loop_
_entity_poly.entity_id
_entity_poly.type
_entity_poly.pdbx_seq_one_letter_code
_entity_poly.pdbx_strand_id
1 'polypeptide(L)'
;MTIEQTIEKQMQAYDNRDIDSMMSVFSEDITIIDFLNNKILINGINECRKMYVDLFKKSPNLRAEIINTITFDNKVIVQEYIHGRNGSEDKMEQVVIFEVNNKKINRINIIKELA
;
A
#
# COMPACT_ATOMS: atom_id res chain seq x y z
N MET A 1 14.22 11.82 -2.38
CA MET A 1 12.84 11.43 -2.08
C MET A 1 12.49 12.01 -0.73
N THR A 2 11.58 12.98 -0.73
CA THR A 2 10.77 13.36 0.43
C THR A 2 9.82 12.21 0.77
N ILE A 3 9.06 12.35 1.86
CA ILE A 3 8.04 11.37 2.24
C ILE A 3 6.98 11.25 1.14
N GLU A 4 6.49 12.37 0.63
CA GLU A 4 5.51 12.45 -0.44
C GLU A 4 6.02 11.79 -1.71
N GLN A 5 7.27 12.06 -2.10
CA GLN A 5 7.90 11.42 -3.26
C GLN A 5 8.04 9.90 -3.09
N THR A 6 8.29 9.41 -1.87
CA THR A 6 8.33 7.97 -1.58
C THR A 6 6.94 7.34 -1.74
N ILE A 7 5.88 8.00 -1.26
CA ILE A 7 4.50 7.50 -1.41
C ILE A 7 4.03 7.60 -2.87
N GLU A 8 4.29 8.71 -3.55
CA GLU A 8 3.96 8.87 -4.97
C GLU A 8 4.59 7.77 -5.82
N LYS A 9 5.89 7.49 -5.60
CA LYS A 9 6.58 6.39 -6.29
C LYS A 9 5.95 5.03 -5.97
N GLN A 10 5.53 4.80 -4.73
CA GLN A 10 4.84 3.56 -4.34
C GLN A 10 3.50 3.42 -5.08
N MET A 11 2.71 4.49 -5.16
CA MET A 11 1.40 4.50 -5.82
C MET A 11 1.52 4.31 -7.33
N GLN A 12 2.47 4.99 -7.97
CA GLN A 12 2.78 4.79 -9.39
C GLN A 12 3.20 3.34 -9.66
N ALA A 13 4.02 2.75 -8.80
CA ALA A 13 4.42 1.35 -8.93
C ALA A 13 3.23 0.38 -8.74
N TYR A 14 2.28 0.72 -7.86
CA TYR A 14 1.06 -0.05 -7.65
C TYR A 14 0.18 -0.07 -8.90
N ASP A 15 -0.15 1.10 -9.45
CA ASP A 15 -1.01 1.23 -10.63
C ASP A 15 -0.39 0.61 -11.89
N ASN A 16 0.94 0.74 -12.02
CA ASN A 16 1.69 0.13 -13.12
C ASN A 16 1.99 -1.36 -12.90
N ARG A 17 1.63 -1.94 -11.74
CA ARG A 17 1.97 -3.31 -11.35
C ARG A 17 3.48 -3.60 -11.42
N ASP A 18 4.31 -2.59 -11.15
CA ASP A 18 5.77 -2.66 -11.16
C ASP A 18 6.29 -3.09 -9.79
N ILE A 19 6.53 -4.39 -9.65
CA ILE A 19 6.98 -4.98 -8.40
C ILE A 19 8.37 -4.48 -7.96
N ASP A 20 9.27 -4.18 -8.89
CA ASP A 20 10.64 -3.79 -8.56
C ASP A 20 10.68 -2.35 -8.07
N SER A 21 9.95 -1.46 -8.74
CA SER A 21 9.75 -0.09 -8.25
C SER A 21 9.04 -0.07 -6.90
N MET A 22 8.04 -0.93 -6.69
CA MET A 22 7.33 -1.02 -5.42
C MET A 22 8.23 -1.49 -4.28
N MET A 23 9.01 -2.56 -4.48
CA MET A 23 9.93 -3.04 -3.44
C MET A 23 11.08 -2.05 -3.18
N SER A 24 11.45 -1.22 -4.16
CA SER A 24 12.51 -0.21 -4.02
C SER A 24 12.22 0.86 -2.95
N VAL A 25 10.96 1.06 -2.58
CA VAL A 25 10.53 2.06 -1.58
C VAL A 25 10.16 1.45 -0.23
N PHE A 26 10.13 0.13 -0.11
CA PHE A 26 9.89 -0.56 1.16
C PHE A 26 11.21 -0.84 1.90
N SER A 27 11.16 -0.86 3.22
CA SER A 27 12.26 -1.32 4.07
C SER A 27 12.31 -2.85 4.12
N GLU A 28 13.44 -3.41 4.54
CA GLU A 28 13.60 -4.88 4.67
C GLU A 28 12.67 -5.47 5.74
N ASP A 29 12.39 -4.69 6.78
CA ASP A 29 11.57 -5.00 7.95
C ASP A 29 10.10 -4.51 7.84
N ILE A 30 9.62 -4.24 6.62
CA ILE A 30 8.25 -3.77 6.37
C ILE A 30 7.21 -4.64 7.07
N THR A 31 6.29 -3.99 7.79
CA THR A 31 5.10 -4.64 8.38
C THR A 31 3.82 -4.09 7.77
N ILE A 32 2.89 -4.98 7.37
CA ILE A 32 1.53 -4.58 6.98
C ILE A 32 0.57 -5.12 8.03
N ILE A 33 -0.23 -4.24 8.60
CA ILE A 33 -1.05 -4.51 9.78
C ILE A 33 -2.51 -4.16 9.47
N ASP A 34 -3.42 -5.03 9.89
CA ASP A 34 -4.84 -4.70 9.98
C ASP A 34 -5.06 -3.79 11.20
N PHE A 35 -5.53 -2.57 10.95
CA PHE A 35 -5.65 -1.56 12.00
C PHE A 35 -6.69 -1.94 13.08
N LEU A 36 -7.76 -2.67 12.73
CA LEU A 36 -8.88 -2.92 13.65
C LEU A 36 -8.48 -3.86 14.79
N ASN A 37 -7.64 -4.86 14.52
CA ASN A 37 -7.28 -5.90 15.47
C ASN A 37 -5.76 -6.01 15.72
N ASN A 38 -4.96 -5.11 15.14
CA ASN A 38 -3.49 -5.10 15.20
C ASN A 38 -2.84 -6.40 14.70
N LYS A 39 -3.53 -7.19 13.87
CA LYS A 39 -2.98 -8.41 13.29
C LYS A 39 -1.94 -8.06 12.23
N ILE A 40 -0.75 -8.62 12.38
CA ILE A 40 0.29 -8.58 11.34
C ILE A 40 -0.17 -9.46 10.18
N LEU A 41 -0.39 -8.84 9.02
CA LEU A 41 -0.77 -9.50 7.77
C LEU A 41 0.45 -9.94 6.97
N ILE A 42 1.52 -9.13 7.02
CA ILE A 42 2.78 -9.32 6.31
C ILE A 42 3.92 -8.88 7.22
N ASN A 43 4.98 -9.69 7.28
CA ASN A 43 6.17 -9.39 8.05
C ASN A 43 7.44 -9.59 7.19
N GLY A 44 8.07 -8.49 6.82
CA GLY A 44 9.30 -8.45 6.05
C GLY A 44 9.09 -8.40 4.53
N ILE A 45 10.14 -7.96 3.84
CA ILE A 45 10.09 -7.63 2.40
C ILE A 45 9.79 -8.82 1.51
N ASN A 46 10.19 -10.04 1.89
CA ASN A 46 9.96 -11.25 1.10
C ASN A 46 8.47 -11.62 1.06
N GLU A 47 7.79 -11.58 2.20
CA GLU A 47 6.34 -11.81 2.27
C GLU A 47 5.58 -10.71 1.53
N CYS A 48 6.03 -9.46 1.68
CA CYS A 48 5.45 -8.31 1.00
C CYS A 48 5.54 -8.45 -0.53
N ARG A 49 6.73 -8.79 -1.05
CA ARG A 49 6.94 -9.03 -2.48
C ARG A 49 6.02 -10.13 -3.00
N LYS A 50 5.96 -11.26 -2.29
CA LYS A 50 5.10 -12.39 -2.68
C LYS A 50 3.63 -11.98 -2.77
N MET A 51 3.13 -11.27 -1.75
CA MET A 51 1.75 -10.78 -1.72
C MET A 51 1.42 -9.87 -2.91
N TYR A 52 2.27 -8.89 -3.21
CA TYR A 52 2.02 -7.95 -4.31
C TYR A 52 2.17 -8.61 -5.69
N VAL A 53 3.12 -9.53 -5.89
CA VAL A 53 3.22 -10.33 -7.12
C VAL A 53 1.92 -11.11 -7.38
N ASP A 54 1.43 -11.80 -6.36
CA ASP A 54 0.18 -12.56 -6.46
C ASP A 54 -1.02 -11.65 -6.73
N LEU A 55 -1.08 -10.49 -6.06
CA LEU A 55 -2.13 -9.50 -6.26
C LEU A 55 -2.14 -8.96 -7.69
N PHE A 56 -0.99 -8.54 -8.22
CA PHE A 56 -0.85 -8.00 -9.56
C PHE A 56 -1.22 -9.02 -10.62
N LYS A 57 -0.79 -10.28 -10.45
CA LYS A 57 -1.16 -11.37 -11.36
C LYS A 57 -2.67 -11.62 -11.42
N LYS A 58 -3.36 -11.50 -10.29
CA LYS A 58 -4.82 -11.74 -10.18
C LYS A 58 -5.67 -10.53 -10.56
N SER A 59 -5.05 -9.35 -10.74
CA SER A 59 -5.78 -8.07 -10.82
C SER A 59 -5.26 -7.24 -12.01
N PRO A 60 -5.56 -7.64 -13.27
CA PRO A 60 -5.04 -6.96 -14.46
C PRO A 60 -5.52 -5.51 -14.59
N ASN A 61 -6.68 -5.19 -14.00
CA ASN A 61 -7.28 -3.85 -14.00
C ASN A 61 -7.10 -3.13 -12.64
N LEU A 62 -6.17 -3.59 -11.80
CA LEU A 62 -5.90 -2.99 -10.50
C LEU A 62 -5.46 -1.53 -10.65
N ARG A 63 -6.09 -0.63 -9.89
CA ARG A 63 -5.62 0.74 -9.69
C ARG A 63 -6.15 1.30 -8.38
N ALA A 64 -5.40 2.23 -7.80
CA ALA A 64 -5.84 3.03 -6.68
C ALA A 64 -6.33 4.40 -7.19
N GLU A 65 -7.44 4.88 -6.63
CA GLU A 65 -7.95 6.24 -6.86
C GLU A 65 -7.86 7.01 -5.54
N ILE A 66 -6.92 7.95 -5.48
CA ILE A 66 -6.66 8.74 -4.28
C ILE A 66 -7.76 9.79 -4.13
N ILE A 67 -8.43 9.78 -2.98
CA ILE A 67 -9.51 10.69 -2.63
C ILE A 67 -9.00 11.83 -1.76
N ASN A 68 -8.19 11.50 -0.76
CA ASN A 68 -7.59 12.47 0.14
C ASN A 68 -6.23 11.98 0.62
N THR A 69 -5.37 12.93 0.98
CA THR A 69 -4.06 12.64 1.56
C THR A 69 -3.75 13.63 2.67
N ILE A 70 -3.26 13.12 3.80
CA ILE A 70 -2.78 13.92 4.92
C ILE A 70 -1.35 13.48 5.22
N THR A 71 -0.41 14.42 5.13
CA THR A 71 0.96 14.19 5.62
C THR A 71 1.10 14.79 7.02
N PHE A 72 1.60 14.00 7.96
CA PHE A 72 1.90 14.44 9.31
C PHE A 72 3.19 13.79 9.82
N ASP A 73 4.24 14.59 10.00
CA ASP A 73 5.58 14.13 10.38
C ASP A 73 6.08 13.01 9.45
N ASN A 74 6.37 11.81 9.96
CA ASN A 74 6.86 10.68 9.19
C ASN A 74 5.73 9.79 8.60
N LYS A 75 4.47 10.26 8.63
CA LYS A 75 3.29 9.48 8.23
C LYS A 75 2.52 10.14 7.09
N VAL A 76 1.96 9.30 6.23
CA VAL A 76 1.03 9.71 5.18
C VAL A 76 -0.21 8.85 5.28
N ILE A 77 -1.36 9.50 5.43
CA ILE A 77 -2.67 8.88 5.50
C ILE A 77 -3.35 9.11 4.16
N VAL A 78 -3.75 8.02 3.50
CA VAL A 78 -4.36 8.04 2.17
C VAL A 78 -5.74 7.41 2.25
N GLN A 79 -6.77 8.16 1.86
CA GLN A 79 -8.10 7.61 1.58
C GLN A 79 -8.17 7.29 0.10
N GLU A 80 -8.57 6.07 -0.25
CA GLU A 80 -8.57 5.61 -1.64
C GLU A 80 -9.71 4.64 -1.97
N TYR A 81 -10.10 4.62 -3.24
CA TYR A 81 -10.84 3.50 -3.82
C TYR A 81 -9.88 2.57 -4.56
N ILE A 82 -9.96 1.27 -4.26
CA ILE A 82 -9.28 0.23 -5.01
C ILE A 82 -10.23 -0.37 -6.03
N HIS A 83 -9.84 -0.33 -7.30
CA HIS A 83 -10.59 -0.88 -8.43
C HIS A 83 -9.95 -2.17 -8.93
N GLY A 84 -10.74 -3.09 -9.49
CA GLY A 84 -10.22 -4.26 -10.24
C GLY A 84 -9.51 -5.32 -9.40
N ARG A 85 -9.58 -5.22 -8.06
CA ARG A 85 -8.90 -6.15 -7.14
C ARG A 85 -9.47 -7.55 -7.30
N ASN A 86 -8.58 -8.52 -7.57
CA ASN A 86 -8.94 -9.91 -7.86
C ASN A 86 -9.99 -10.07 -8.99
N GLY A 87 -10.03 -9.13 -9.94
CA GLY A 87 -11.00 -9.13 -11.04
C GLY A 87 -12.41 -8.66 -10.65
N SER A 88 -12.60 -8.11 -9.44
CA SER A 88 -13.87 -7.51 -9.02
C SER A 88 -14.22 -6.29 -9.88
N GLU A 89 -15.49 -6.17 -10.26
CA GLU A 89 -16.06 -4.96 -10.89
C GLU A 89 -16.39 -3.88 -9.83
N ASP A 90 -16.68 -4.31 -8.60
CA ASP A 90 -16.92 -3.39 -7.49
C ASP A 90 -15.61 -2.78 -6.98
N LYS A 91 -15.66 -1.48 -6.70
CA LYS A 91 -14.58 -0.78 -6.01
C LYS A 91 -14.70 -0.97 -4.49
N MET A 92 -13.56 -1.01 -3.81
CA MET A 92 -13.49 -1.08 -2.35
C MET A 92 -12.92 0.22 -1.81
N GLU A 93 -13.57 0.84 -0.83
CA GLU A 93 -13.00 1.97 -0.08
C GLU A 93 -12.06 1.49 1.03
N GLN A 94 -10.92 2.15 1.18
CA GLN A 94 -10.03 1.93 2.33
C GLN A 94 -9.25 3.19 2.70
N VAL A 95 -8.71 3.19 3.92
CA VAL A 95 -7.72 4.16 4.37
C VAL A 95 -6.42 3.43 4.68
N VAL A 96 -5.31 3.95 4.17
CA VAL A 96 -3.97 3.39 4.36
C VAL A 96 -3.10 4.41 5.08
N ILE A 97 -2.43 3.98 6.15
CA ILE A 97 -1.45 4.80 6.86
C ILE A 97 -0.06 4.25 6.56
N PHE A 98 0.74 5.02 5.84
CA PHE A 98 2.15 4.75 5.61
C PHE A 98 2.99 5.40 6.69
N GLU A 99 3.95 4.67 7.23
CA GLU A 99 5.04 5.22 8.03
C GLU A 99 6.34 5.14 7.24
N VAL A 100 7.02 6.28 7.09
CA VAL A 100 8.20 6.43 6.24
C VAL A 100 9.40 6.86 7.08
N ASN A 101 10.38 5.98 7.21
CA ASN A 101 11.62 6.24 7.92
C ASN A 101 12.81 6.07 6.97
N ASN A 102 13.78 6.98 7.01
CA ASN A 102 14.97 6.94 6.14
C ASN A 102 14.61 6.78 4.64
N LYS A 103 13.54 7.46 4.19
CA LYS A 103 13.02 7.41 2.81
C LYS A 103 12.46 6.06 2.37
N LYS A 104 12.20 5.15 3.32
CA LYS A 104 11.59 3.84 3.10
C LYS A 104 10.31 3.70 3.91
N ILE A 105 9.30 3.05 3.34
CA ILE A 105 8.08 2.68 4.06
C ILE A 105 8.41 1.45 4.91
N ASN A 106 8.24 1.54 6.23
CA ASN A 106 8.52 0.45 7.17
C ASN A 106 7.26 -0.10 7.85
N ARG A 107 6.14 0.62 7.79
CA ARG A 107 4.84 0.14 8.26
C ARG A 107 3.71 0.66 7.40
N ILE A 108 2.75 -0.21 7.16
CA ILE A 108 1.47 0.10 6.53
C ILE A 108 0.36 -0.39 7.45
N ASN A 109 -0.54 0.49 7.86
CA ASN A 109 -1.79 0.08 8.48
C ASN A 109 -2.92 0.21 7.45
N ILE A 110 -3.74 -0.83 7.35
CA ILE A 110 -4.90 -0.86 6.46
C ILE A 110 -6.15 -0.78 7.31
N ILE A 111 -7.00 0.20 7.01
CA ILE A 111 -8.33 0.38 7.58
C ILE A 111 -9.33 0.13 6.46
N LYS A 112 -10.27 -0.79 6.67
CA LYS A 112 -11.36 -1.08 5.74
C LYS A 112 -12.69 -0.64 6.36
N GLU A 113 -13.68 -0.38 5.54
CA GLU A 113 -15.05 -0.24 6.03
C GLU A 113 -15.50 -1.48 6.80
N LEU A 114 -16.26 -1.27 7.86
CA LEU A 114 -16.91 -2.36 8.60
C LEU A 114 -18.06 -2.87 7.73
N ALA A 115 -18.03 -4.18 7.43
CA ALA A 115 -19.11 -4.88 6.76
C ALA A 115 -20.29 -5.15 7.70
#